data_AF-G4T9V0-F1
#
_entry.id   AF-G4T9V0-F1
#
_cell.length_a   1.000
_cell.length_b   1.000
_cell.length_c   1.000
_cell.angle_alpha   90.00
_cell.angle_beta   90.00
_cell.angle_gamma   90.00
#
_symmetry.space_group_name_H-M   'P 1'
#
loop_
_entity.id
_entity.type
_entity.pdbx_description
1 polymer ?
#
loop_
_entity_poly.entity_id
_entity_poly.type
_entity_poly.pdbx_seq_one_letter_code
_entity_poly.pdbx_strand_id
1 'polypeptide(L)'
;MYLTNLPIELLEQILCHIEAIKLSSLRILSRQFCALIDGSIELQLRIEAAADGFLLHQSSNHANGGLVTRELYDALLASRRAMNVLKPLQTWRYDCWNNVTFMFEICDNTWAHTANVIDTYAFKSITYVDMNTPRLKKDAASSTPEVPTVLGRTAELDVSVSDFAFLPACDLQVLVEPVVCEQSGSGRLHLRTISTNEPHPMAARSIIELPDRSEQELQRCEVLLYENRLVLVFNRSRHRGNITALDWKTGEVLMSHIQAIDAAFLPRDHLMLLRDGNPAYVVIYSFSERAITHQLNLPLQRISQPIDYAIFLTHPSDHYGSQAPPGVNSSLKPDPDNDIIVLELKYDNDTFRVVISSGLVLRACTPKSEFEEEWGDPGPKVLKWRQWGIKATRWLYGHDLLRASVRSTYGSRMVVYGFSDAFVGEKKIAQSLTGPPTPSWMVQYKEWRLLMFDFNPRSVARNGKVMEGETGTSYVYTKPSLLKGTAGLPTLRVLSCLPFRVATSKIPWKYKHVYMNSTTLIGRKDHHYDILSFLPPKEGMERNTQF
;
A
#
# COMPACT_ATOMS: atom_id res chain seq x y z
N MET A 1 -0.18 5.49 46.29
CA MET A 1 -0.21 4.06 45.95
C MET A 1 0.80 3.85 44.82
N TYR A 2 1.77 2.94 44.96
CA TYR A 2 2.74 2.69 43.90
C TYR A 2 2.13 1.79 42.82
N LEU A 3 2.40 2.08 41.55
CA LEU A 3 1.90 1.27 40.41
C LEU A 3 2.26 -0.21 40.60
N THR A 4 3.45 -0.48 41.14
CA THR A 4 4.00 -1.81 41.43
C THR A 4 3.24 -2.62 42.48
N ASN A 5 2.28 -2.00 43.19
CA ASN A 5 1.44 -2.67 44.18
C ASN A 5 0.12 -3.18 43.58
N LEU A 6 -0.14 -2.91 42.30
CA LEU A 6 -1.31 -3.44 41.60
C LEU A 6 -1.10 -4.93 41.27
N PRO A 7 -2.17 -5.73 41.24
CA PRO A 7 -2.18 -7.07 40.65
C PRO A 7 -1.54 -7.09 39.26
N ILE A 8 -0.86 -8.19 38.93
CA ILE A 8 -0.07 -8.30 37.71
C ILE A 8 -0.95 -8.19 36.45
N GLU A 9 -2.18 -8.68 36.52
CA GLU A 9 -3.18 -8.65 35.46
C GLU A 9 -3.63 -7.22 35.17
N LEU A 10 -3.82 -6.40 36.22
CA LEU A 10 -4.18 -4.99 36.05
C LEU A 10 -3.00 -4.18 35.50
N LEU A 11 -1.78 -4.50 35.92
CA LEU A 11 -0.59 -3.89 35.33
C LEU A 11 -0.46 -4.23 33.84
N GLU A 12 -0.63 -5.49 33.47
CA GLU A 12 -0.64 -5.93 32.08
C GLU A 12 -1.69 -5.18 31.27
N GLN A 13 -2.93 -5.11 31.76
CA GLN A 13 -4.01 -4.37 31.11
C GLN A 13 -3.69 -2.88 30.93
N ILE A 14 -3.11 -2.22 31.94
CA ILE A 14 -2.65 -0.83 31.84
C ILE A 14 -1.57 -0.70 30.76
N LEU A 15 -0.59 -1.60 30.75
CA LEU A 15 0.49 -1.61 29.77
C LEU A 15 -0.03 -1.87 28.34
N CYS A 16 -1.14 -2.58 28.18
CA CYS A 16 -1.81 -2.76 26.89
C CYS A 16 -2.40 -1.44 26.31
N HIS A 17 -2.46 -0.35 27.08
CA HIS A 17 -2.81 0.97 26.55
C HIS A 17 -1.59 1.83 26.18
N ILE A 18 -0.38 1.32 26.42
CA ILE A 18 0.87 2.04 26.12
C ILE A 18 1.38 1.64 24.73
N GLU A 19 1.86 2.63 23.98
CA GLU A 19 2.53 2.40 22.70
C GLU A 19 3.73 1.45 22.83
N ALA A 20 3.91 0.56 21.85
CA ALA A 20 4.97 -0.44 21.86
C ALA A 20 6.41 0.12 22.06
N ILE A 21 6.70 1.32 21.54
CA ILE A 21 7.99 1.99 21.75
C ILE A 21 8.19 2.34 23.23
N LYS A 22 7.15 2.85 23.89
CA LYS A 22 7.18 3.20 25.31
C LYS A 22 7.27 1.93 26.16
N LEU A 23 6.59 0.84 25.78
CA LEU A 23 6.77 -0.48 26.42
C LEU A 23 8.22 -0.95 26.36
N SER A 24 8.86 -0.83 25.20
CA SER A 24 10.27 -1.20 25.02
C SER A 24 11.21 -0.34 25.89
N SER A 25 10.86 0.92 26.11
CA SER A 25 11.61 1.83 27.00
C SER A 25 11.41 1.46 28.47
N LEU A 26 10.16 1.16 28.89
CA LEU A 26 9.84 0.72 30.25
C LEU A 26 10.58 -0.58 30.62
N ARG A 27 10.68 -1.52 29.66
CA ARG A 27 11.46 -2.76 29.80
C ARG A 27 12.92 -2.48 30.17
N ILE A 28 13.54 -1.46 29.60
CA ILE A 28 14.94 -1.08 29.90
C ILE A 28 15.07 -0.38 31.26
N LEU A 29 14.09 0.46 31.62
CA LEU A 29 14.17 1.32 32.80
C LEU A 29 13.89 0.59 34.12
N SER A 30 13.18 -0.55 34.12
CA SER A 30 12.81 -1.26 35.35
C SER A 30 12.87 -2.77 35.16
N ARG A 31 13.54 -3.46 36.09
CA ARG A 31 13.60 -4.93 36.12
C ARG A 31 12.22 -5.57 36.32
N GLN A 32 11.35 -4.93 37.11
CA GLN A 32 10.00 -5.43 37.35
C GLN A 32 9.15 -5.32 36.07
N PHE A 33 9.19 -4.18 35.38
CA PHE A 33 8.52 -4.07 34.08
C PHE A 33 9.16 -4.99 33.04
N CYS A 34 10.48 -5.20 33.07
CA CYS A 34 11.12 -6.18 32.21
C CYS A 34 10.55 -7.59 32.40
N ALA A 35 10.49 -8.06 33.65
CA ALA A 35 9.94 -9.38 33.96
C ALA A 35 8.45 -9.49 33.58
N LEU A 36 7.65 -8.45 33.82
CA LEU A 36 6.24 -8.41 33.44
C LEU A 36 6.06 -8.47 31.92
N ILE A 37 6.74 -7.60 31.19
CA ILE A 37 6.66 -7.52 29.73
C ILE A 37 7.17 -8.83 29.11
N ASP A 38 8.25 -9.41 29.63
CA ASP A 38 8.82 -10.67 29.13
C ASP A 38 7.96 -11.89 29.48
N GLY A 39 7.19 -11.84 30.57
CA GLY A 39 6.24 -12.87 30.96
C GLY A 39 4.89 -12.81 30.23
N SER A 40 4.49 -11.63 29.73
CA SER A 40 3.22 -11.44 29.02
C SER A 40 3.37 -11.65 27.52
N ILE A 41 2.66 -12.66 27.00
CA ILE A 41 2.63 -12.92 25.55
C ILE A 41 1.93 -11.81 24.77
N GLU A 42 0.93 -11.15 25.36
CA GLU A 42 0.21 -10.05 24.72
C GLU A 42 1.10 -8.81 24.56
N LEU A 43 1.85 -8.45 25.60
CA LEU A 43 2.77 -7.32 25.54
C LEU A 43 3.92 -7.60 24.56
N GLN A 44 4.46 -8.83 24.54
CA GLN A 44 5.44 -9.24 23.53
C GLN A 44 4.85 -9.15 22.13
N LEU A 45 3.62 -9.64 21.90
CA LEU A 45 2.95 -9.54 20.61
C LEU A 45 2.80 -8.09 20.15
N ARG A 46 2.43 -7.16 21.03
CA ARG A 46 2.35 -5.73 20.68
C ARG A 46 3.70 -5.15 20.28
N ILE A 47 4.76 -5.46 21.02
CA ILE A 47 6.13 -5.03 20.71
C ILE A 47 6.57 -5.59 19.35
N GLU A 48 6.35 -6.88 19.13
CA GLU A 48 6.75 -7.58 17.93
C GLU A 48 5.94 -7.12 16.70
N ALA A 49 4.63 -6.92 16.84
CA ALA A 49 3.77 -6.38 15.78
C ALA A 49 4.23 -4.98 15.38
N ALA A 50 4.50 -4.12 16.36
CA ALA A 50 5.02 -2.78 16.10
C ALA A 50 6.38 -2.79 15.41
N ALA A 51 7.27 -3.72 15.79
CA ALA A 51 8.55 -3.92 15.13
C ALA A 51 8.40 -4.34 13.65
N ASP A 52 7.29 -4.99 13.29
CA ASP A 52 6.91 -5.33 11.92
C ASP A 52 5.99 -4.30 11.25
N GLY A 53 5.75 -3.14 11.89
CA GLY A 53 5.01 -2.03 11.28
C GLY A 53 3.50 -2.19 11.41
N PHE A 54 3.03 -3.00 12.36
CA PHE A 54 1.63 -3.25 12.62
C PHE A 54 1.22 -2.74 14.01
N LEU A 55 -0.06 -2.43 14.16
CA LEU A 55 -0.78 -2.18 15.39
C LEU A 55 -1.69 -3.38 15.69
N LEU A 56 -1.71 -3.81 16.96
CA LEU A 56 -2.63 -4.83 17.42
C LEU A 56 -3.99 -4.17 17.68
N HIS A 57 -5.04 -4.62 16.98
CA HIS A 57 -6.38 -4.08 17.15
C HIS A 57 -7.00 -4.63 18.46
N GLN A 58 -7.37 -3.74 19.39
CA GLN A 58 -7.88 -4.12 20.72
C GLN A 58 -9.23 -4.87 20.70
N SER A 59 -9.97 -4.82 19.59
CA SER A 59 -11.36 -5.29 19.52
C SER A 59 -11.53 -6.80 19.27
N SER A 60 -10.49 -7.62 19.44
CA SER A 60 -10.64 -9.08 19.35
C SER A 60 -11.32 -9.62 20.61
N ASN A 61 -12.58 -9.26 20.83
CA ASN A 61 -13.46 -10.08 21.64
C ASN A 61 -13.40 -11.49 21.06
N HIS A 62 -13.05 -12.47 21.89
CA HIS A 62 -12.84 -13.89 21.52
C HIS A 62 -14.02 -14.58 20.81
N ALA A 63 -15.14 -13.89 20.60
CA ALA A 63 -16.36 -14.43 20.03
C ALA A 63 -16.23 -14.93 18.58
N ASN A 64 -15.26 -14.44 17.79
CA ASN A 64 -15.23 -14.69 16.33
C ASN A 64 -14.18 -15.73 15.87
N GLY A 65 -13.69 -16.60 16.74
CA GLY A 65 -12.77 -17.67 16.32
C GLY A 65 -11.43 -17.17 15.75
N GLY A 66 -10.98 -15.99 16.19
CA GLY A 66 -9.64 -15.48 15.89
C GLY A 66 -8.54 -16.35 16.52
N LEU A 67 -7.33 -16.28 15.97
CA LEU A 67 -6.15 -16.96 16.53
C LEU A 67 -5.95 -16.58 18.00
N VAL A 68 -5.58 -17.55 18.83
CA VAL A 68 -5.18 -17.27 20.21
C VAL A 68 -3.95 -16.36 20.19
N THR A 69 -3.81 -15.45 21.15
CA THR A 69 -2.68 -14.49 21.23
C THR A 69 -1.31 -15.15 21.00
N ARG A 70 -1.14 -16.36 21.54
CA ARG A 70 0.09 -17.15 21.36
C ARG A 70 0.30 -17.60 19.91
N GLU A 71 -0.74 -18.10 19.25
CA GLU A 71 -0.66 -18.53 17.85
C GLU A 71 -0.39 -17.36 16.92
N LEU A 72 -1.05 -16.21 17.17
CA LEU A 72 -0.81 -14.98 16.40
C LEU A 72 0.64 -14.49 16.58
N TYR A 73 1.18 -14.57 17.80
CA TYR A 73 2.58 -14.28 18.08
C TYR A 73 3.53 -15.20 17.31
N ASP A 74 3.32 -16.51 17.39
CA ASP A 74 4.17 -17.48 16.70
C ASP A 74 4.07 -17.33 15.17
N ALA A 75 2.86 -17.05 14.64
CA ALA A 75 2.61 -16.77 13.23
C ALA A 75 3.32 -15.50 12.75
N LEU A 76 3.25 -14.41 13.53
CA LEU A 76 3.95 -13.16 13.24
C LEU A 76 5.47 -13.39 13.16
N LEU A 77 6.05 -14.10 14.14
CA LEU A 77 7.48 -14.41 14.15
C LEU A 77 7.89 -15.31 12.97
N ALA A 78 7.06 -16.31 12.63
CA ALA A 78 7.29 -17.15 11.46
C ALA A 78 7.24 -16.33 10.16
N SER A 79 6.26 -15.44 10.05
CA SER A 79 6.10 -14.56 8.90
C SER A 79 7.28 -13.63 8.72
N ARG A 80 7.74 -12.99 9.80
CA ARG A 80 8.96 -12.16 9.76
C ARG A 80 10.17 -12.95 9.27
N ARG A 81 10.40 -14.15 9.81
CA ARG A 81 11.53 -15.00 9.39
C ARG A 81 11.45 -15.31 7.89
N ALA A 82 10.27 -15.69 7.40
CA ALA A 82 10.00 -15.97 6.00
C ALA A 82 10.22 -14.75 5.10
N MET A 83 9.71 -13.58 5.51
CA MET A 83 9.83 -12.30 4.82
C MET A 83 11.28 -11.81 4.75
N ASN A 84 12.06 -11.95 5.82
CA ASN A 84 13.46 -11.53 5.85
C ASN A 84 14.33 -12.24 4.80
N VAL A 85 13.94 -13.44 4.38
CA VAL A 85 14.62 -14.22 3.33
C VAL A 85 13.81 -14.32 2.04
N LEU A 86 12.65 -13.66 1.97
CA LEU A 86 11.67 -13.76 0.90
C LEU A 86 11.39 -15.20 0.44
N LYS A 87 11.23 -16.10 1.43
CA LYS A 87 10.82 -17.49 1.22
C LYS A 87 9.39 -17.65 1.76
N PRO A 88 8.36 -17.69 0.89
CA PRO A 88 6.99 -17.86 1.35
C PRO A 88 6.82 -19.18 2.10
N LEU A 89 5.92 -19.19 3.07
CA LEU A 89 5.56 -20.38 3.86
C LEU A 89 4.51 -21.23 3.12
N GLN A 90 3.70 -20.59 2.27
CA GLN A 90 2.76 -21.26 1.41
C GLN A 90 2.76 -20.60 0.02
N THR A 91 2.54 -21.42 -0.99
CA THR A 91 2.47 -20.97 -2.37
C THR A 91 1.36 -21.73 -3.08
N TRP A 92 0.51 -21.02 -3.81
CA TRP A 92 -0.47 -21.65 -4.69
C TRP A 92 -0.63 -20.86 -5.98
N ARG A 93 -1.15 -21.54 -7.00
CA ARG A 93 -1.42 -20.95 -8.30
C ARG A 93 -2.90 -20.63 -8.42
N TYR A 94 -3.18 -19.49 -9.04
CA TYR A 94 -4.51 -19.12 -9.48
C TYR A 94 -4.50 -18.96 -11.01
N ASP A 95 -5.10 -19.93 -11.70
CA ASP A 95 -5.13 -19.93 -13.16
C ASP A 95 -6.06 -18.84 -13.69
N CYS A 96 -5.59 -18.11 -14.70
CA CYS A 96 -6.27 -16.92 -15.21
C CYS A 96 -5.92 -16.72 -16.69
N TRP A 97 -6.77 -17.21 -17.58
CA TRP A 97 -6.39 -17.54 -18.97
C TRP A 97 -6.19 -16.31 -19.86
N ASN A 98 -6.74 -15.14 -19.51
CA ASN A 98 -6.61 -13.89 -20.29
C ASN A 98 -5.93 -12.76 -19.51
N ASN A 99 -4.69 -12.95 -19.08
CA ASN A 99 -4.13 -12.04 -18.09
C ASN A 99 -3.84 -10.62 -18.57
N VAL A 100 -3.84 -10.34 -19.88
CA VAL A 100 -3.24 -9.12 -20.45
C VAL A 100 -4.11 -7.90 -20.21
N THR A 101 -5.44 -8.06 -20.29
CA THR A 101 -6.42 -6.98 -20.18
C THR A 101 -7.18 -6.98 -18.85
N PHE A 102 -6.86 -7.87 -17.90
CA PHE A 102 -7.55 -7.87 -16.61
C PHE A 102 -7.25 -6.63 -15.80
N MET A 103 -8.33 -5.99 -15.39
CA MET A 103 -8.30 -5.08 -14.26
C MET A 103 -8.41 -5.90 -12.99
N PHE A 104 -7.81 -5.39 -11.93
CA PHE A 104 -7.83 -6.05 -10.64
C PHE A 104 -7.71 -4.99 -9.57
N GLU A 105 -8.20 -5.33 -8.40
CA GLU A 105 -8.06 -4.53 -7.20
C GLU A 105 -7.78 -5.45 -6.02
N ILE A 106 -7.05 -4.94 -5.02
CA ILE A 106 -6.66 -5.69 -3.84
C ILE A 106 -7.00 -4.86 -2.60
N CYS A 107 -7.90 -5.37 -1.75
CA CYS A 107 -8.31 -4.70 -0.53
C CYS A 107 -8.53 -5.74 0.58
N ASP A 108 -7.99 -5.50 1.79
CA ASP A 108 -8.24 -6.31 2.99
C ASP A 108 -8.14 -7.85 2.80
N ASN A 109 -6.99 -8.32 2.31
CA ASN A 109 -6.73 -9.72 1.92
C ASN A 109 -7.67 -10.32 0.86
N THR A 110 -8.56 -9.53 0.28
CA THR A 110 -9.37 -9.93 -0.86
C THR A 110 -8.71 -9.40 -2.12
N TRP A 111 -8.53 -10.28 -3.09
CA TRP A 111 -8.12 -9.91 -4.44
C TRP A 111 -9.32 -10.10 -5.35
N ALA A 112 -9.69 -9.03 -6.05
CA ALA A 112 -10.72 -9.06 -7.06
C ALA A 112 -10.09 -8.86 -8.43
N HIS A 113 -10.60 -9.56 -9.43
CA HIS A 113 -10.18 -9.37 -10.81
C HIS A 113 -11.37 -9.50 -11.75
N THR A 114 -11.25 -8.89 -12.92
CA THR A 114 -12.32 -8.94 -13.92
C THR A 114 -12.41 -10.33 -14.57
N ALA A 115 -13.60 -10.65 -15.03
CA ALA A 115 -13.95 -11.79 -15.85
C ALA A 115 -14.96 -11.32 -16.92
N ASN A 116 -15.25 -12.17 -17.92
CA ASN A 116 -16.16 -11.82 -19.02
C ASN A 116 -15.84 -10.46 -19.68
N VAL A 117 -14.60 -10.34 -20.17
CA VAL A 117 -14.09 -9.12 -20.82
C VAL A 117 -14.81 -8.95 -22.17
N ILE A 118 -15.47 -7.81 -22.36
CA ILE A 118 -16.21 -7.49 -23.60
C ILE A 118 -15.25 -6.93 -24.64
N ASP A 119 -14.42 -5.97 -24.23
CA ASP A 119 -13.44 -5.29 -25.09
C ASP A 119 -12.18 -4.89 -24.30
N THR A 120 -11.37 -3.96 -24.81
CA THR A 120 -10.12 -3.56 -24.16
C THR A 120 -10.32 -2.80 -22.85
N TYR A 121 -11.49 -2.17 -22.67
CA TYR A 121 -11.78 -1.24 -21.56
C TYR A 121 -13.09 -1.55 -20.83
N ALA A 122 -13.81 -2.61 -21.20
CA ALA A 122 -15.08 -2.98 -20.58
C ALA A 122 -15.18 -4.48 -20.24
N PHE A 123 -15.82 -4.79 -19.12
CA PHE A 123 -16.08 -6.14 -18.64
C PHE A 123 -17.47 -6.24 -17.99
N LYS A 124 -17.94 -7.47 -17.79
CA LYS A 124 -19.26 -7.77 -17.23
C LYS A 124 -19.25 -8.73 -16.04
N SER A 125 -18.09 -9.14 -15.55
CA SER A 125 -18.05 -9.86 -14.28
C SER A 125 -16.79 -9.59 -13.47
N ILE A 126 -16.91 -9.76 -12.15
CA ILE A 126 -15.82 -9.63 -11.18
C ILE A 126 -15.77 -10.90 -10.33
N THR A 127 -14.59 -11.46 -10.19
CA THR A 127 -14.33 -12.60 -9.29
C THR A 127 -13.59 -12.10 -8.05
N TYR A 128 -14.13 -12.41 -6.86
CA TYR A 128 -13.52 -12.08 -5.58
C TYR A 128 -12.86 -13.31 -4.95
N VAL A 129 -11.61 -13.19 -4.53
CA VAL A 129 -10.79 -14.28 -4.00
C VAL A 129 -10.21 -13.88 -2.64
N ASP A 130 -10.49 -14.66 -1.60
CA ASP A 130 -9.80 -14.52 -0.31
C ASP A 130 -8.40 -15.10 -0.41
N MET A 131 -7.40 -14.29 -0.09
CA MET A 131 -6.01 -14.70 -0.12
C MET A 131 -5.55 -15.41 1.17
N ASN A 132 -6.35 -15.44 2.23
CA ASN A 132 -5.99 -16.10 3.49
C ASN A 132 -6.37 -17.58 3.54
N THR A 133 -7.22 -18.05 2.63
CA THR A 133 -7.66 -19.45 2.57
C THR A 133 -7.13 -20.12 1.32
N PRO A 134 -6.06 -20.93 1.42
CA PRO A 134 -5.76 -21.93 0.41
C PRO A 134 -7.03 -22.72 0.11
N ARG A 135 -7.42 -22.80 -1.17
CA ARG A 135 -8.51 -23.69 -1.58
C ARG A 135 -8.09 -25.10 -1.21
N LEU A 136 -8.70 -25.67 -0.17
CA LEU A 136 -8.72 -27.11 0.01
C LEU A 136 -9.26 -27.67 -1.31
N LYS A 137 -8.48 -28.53 -1.98
CA LYS A 137 -9.04 -29.31 -3.09
C LYS A 137 -10.27 -29.97 -2.50
N LYS A 138 -11.45 -29.62 -3.00
CA LYS A 138 -12.69 -30.28 -2.62
C LYS A 138 -12.45 -31.76 -2.84
N ASP A 139 -12.24 -32.52 -1.78
CA ASP A 139 -12.40 -33.95 -1.83
C ASP A 139 -13.81 -34.16 -2.37
N ALA A 140 -13.90 -34.73 -3.57
CA ALA A 140 -15.13 -34.80 -4.37
C ALA A 140 -16.25 -35.61 -3.69
N ALA A 141 -16.09 -36.00 -2.42
CA ALA A 141 -16.96 -36.86 -1.66
C ALA A 141 -17.61 -36.22 -0.41
N SER A 142 -17.24 -35.00 0.02
CA SER A 142 -17.87 -34.35 1.19
C SER A 142 -19.08 -33.51 0.77
N SER A 143 -20.29 -34.02 1.04
CA SER A 143 -21.59 -33.42 0.72
C SER A 143 -22.17 -32.56 1.85
N THR A 144 -21.36 -32.09 2.80
CA THR A 144 -21.88 -31.22 3.87
C THR A 144 -22.07 -29.78 3.36
N PRO A 145 -23.22 -29.15 3.64
CA PRO A 145 -23.51 -27.79 3.18
C PRO A 145 -22.65 -26.81 3.98
N GLU A 146 -21.51 -26.44 3.40
CA GLU A 146 -20.61 -25.42 3.93
C GLU A 146 -21.31 -24.05 4.02
N VAL A 147 -21.09 -23.38 5.15
CA VAL A 147 -21.38 -21.96 5.41
C VAL A 147 -21.01 -21.13 4.16
N PRO A 148 -21.85 -20.17 3.72
CA PRO A 148 -21.65 -19.42 2.48
C PRO A 148 -20.36 -18.60 2.57
N THR A 149 -19.27 -19.19 2.10
CA THR A 149 -18.02 -18.48 1.89
C THR A 149 -18.23 -17.70 0.60
N VAL A 150 -18.62 -16.43 0.72
CA VAL A 150 -18.90 -15.48 -0.39
C VAL A 150 -17.69 -15.35 -1.34
N LEU A 151 -16.51 -15.78 -0.90
CA LEU A 151 -15.23 -15.66 -1.59
C LEU A 151 -14.99 -16.85 -2.53
N GLY A 152 -14.89 -16.56 -3.83
CA GLY A 152 -14.85 -17.53 -4.93
C GLY A 152 -16.02 -17.43 -5.90
N ARG A 153 -16.98 -16.51 -5.68
CA ARG A 153 -18.05 -16.19 -6.62
C ARG A 153 -17.56 -15.24 -7.71
N THR A 154 -17.92 -15.57 -8.94
CA THR A 154 -17.95 -14.62 -10.05
C THR A 154 -19.31 -13.95 -10.02
N ALA A 155 -19.34 -12.65 -9.76
CA ALA A 155 -20.55 -11.84 -9.84
C ALA A 155 -20.72 -11.38 -11.29
N GLU A 156 -21.78 -11.84 -11.95
CA GLU A 156 -22.20 -11.26 -13.24
C GLU A 156 -22.84 -9.89 -12.98
N LEU A 157 -22.48 -8.94 -13.82
CA LEU A 157 -22.93 -7.55 -13.77
C LEU A 157 -23.95 -7.33 -14.89
N ASP A 158 -25.04 -6.66 -14.56
CA ASP A 158 -26.05 -6.19 -15.51
C ASP A 158 -25.58 -4.98 -16.33
N VAL A 159 -24.50 -4.31 -15.89
CA VAL A 159 -23.88 -3.15 -16.55
C VAL A 159 -22.48 -3.49 -17.04
N SER A 160 -22.08 -2.87 -18.16
CA SER A 160 -20.68 -2.90 -18.59
C SER A 160 -19.87 -1.97 -17.69
N VAL A 161 -18.71 -2.43 -17.23
CA VAL A 161 -17.87 -1.69 -16.28
C VAL A 161 -16.48 -1.50 -16.86
N SER A 162 -15.90 -0.32 -16.63
CA SER A 162 -14.58 0.09 -17.13
C SER A 162 -13.51 0.25 -16.06
N ASP A 163 -13.91 0.38 -14.80
CA ASP A 163 -13.04 0.29 -13.63
C ASP A 163 -13.89 -0.07 -12.40
N PHE A 164 -13.25 -0.57 -11.36
CA PHE A 164 -13.93 -0.88 -10.11
C PHE A 164 -13.02 -0.73 -8.90
N ALA A 165 -13.61 -0.36 -7.78
CA ALA A 165 -13.00 -0.43 -6.45
C ALA A 165 -13.95 -1.16 -5.51
N PHE A 166 -13.45 -1.73 -4.43
CA PHE A 166 -14.31 -2.41 -3.47
C PHE A 166 -13.74 -2.33 -2.06
N LEU A 167 -14.63 -2.50 -1.08
CA LEU A 167 -14.34 -2.49 0.34
C LEU A 167 -15.11 -3.63 1.02
N PRO A 168 -14.46 -4.79 1.24
CA PRO A 168 -15.12 -5.97 1.85
C PRO A 168 -15.70 -5.68 3.22
N ALA A 169 -15.05 -4.78 3.96
CA ALA A 169 -15.42 -4.29 5.29
C ALA A 169 -16.91 -3.95 5.44
N CYS A 170 -17.43 -3.25 4.44
CA CYS A 170 -18.80 -2.76 4.41
C CYS A 170 -19.66 -3.49 3.36
N ASP A 171 -19.16 -4.60 2.79
CA ASP A 171 -19.78 -5.27 1.65
C ASP A 171 -19.99 -4.32 0.44
N LEU A 172 -19.08 -3.37 0.18
CA LEU A 172 -19.24 -2.36 -0.87
C LEU A 172 -18.40 -2.68 -2.12
N GLN A 173 -19.00 -2.58 -3.30
CA GLN A 173 -18.31 -2.43 -4.58
C GLN A 173 -18.77 -1.16 -5.31
N VAL A 174 -17.82 -0.46 -5.92
CA VAL A 174 -18.04 0.73 -6.73
C VAL A 174 -17.66 0.39 -8.16
N LEU A 175 -18.59 0.55 -9.09
CA LEU A 175 -18.43 0.19 -10.50
C LEU A 175 -18.52 1.45 -11.37
N VAL A 176 -17.57 1.63 -12.27
CA VAL A 176 -17.55 2.76 -13.22
C VAL A 176 -18.08 2.31 -14.57
N GLU A 177 -19.20 2.84 -15.02
CA GLU A 177 -19.64 2.58 -16.40
C GLU A 177 -18.79 3.33 -17.43
N PRO A 178 -18.41 2.69 -18.56
CA PRO A 178 -17.79 3.38 -19.67
C PRO A 178 -18.79 4.34 -20.33
N VAL A 179 -18.31 5.50 -20.77
CA VAL A 179 -19.11 6.40 -21.61
C VAL A 179 -19.05 5.96 -23.07
N VAL A 180 -20.22 5.70 -23.65
CA VAL A 180 -20.38 5.27 -25.04
C VAL A 180 -20.58 6.52 -25.91
N CYS A 181 -19.68 6.75 -26.87
CA CYS A 181 -19.59 7.96 -27.70
C CYS A 181 -20.90 8.38 -28.40
N GLU A 182 -21.78 7.41 -28.69
CA GLU A 182 -22.98 7.62 -29.51
C GLU A 182 -24.17 8.19 -28.72
N GLN A 183 -24.13 8.09 -27.39
CA GLN A 183 -25.16 8.62 -26.51
C GLN A 183 -24.51 9.73 -25.71
N SER A 184 -25.08 10.93 -25.74
CA SER A 184 -24.63 12.11 -24.99
C SER A 184 -24.83 11.95 -23.46
N GLY A 185 -24.42 10.81 -22.91
CA GLY A 185 -24.64 10.42 -21.52
C GLY A 185 -23.49 10.86 -20.62
N SER A 186 -23.85 11.28 -19.42
CA SER A 186 -22.96 11.34 -18.26
C SER A 186 -22.40 9.96 -17.95
N GLY A 187 -21.15 9.89 -17.50
CA GLY A 187 -20.62 8.66 -16.90
C GLY A 187 -21.36 8.34 -15.61
N ARG A 188 -21.48 7.06 -15.24
CA ARG A 188 -22.21 6.64 -14.03
C ARG A 188 -21.33 5.81 -13.12
N LEU A 189 -21.46 6.05 -11.82
CA LEU A 189 -20.91 5.20 -10.77
C LEU A 189 -22.03 4.42 -10.11
N HIS A 190 -21.89 3.10 -10.01
CA HIS A 190 -22.81 2.24 -9.28
C HIS A 190 -22.21 1.85 -7.95
N LEU A 191 -22.98 2.00 -6.88
CA LEU A 191 -22.61 1.59 -5.54
C LEU A 191 -23.48 0.40 -5.15
N ARG A 192 -22.86 -0.77 -5.06
CA ARG A 192 -23.55 -2.04 -4.88
C ARG A 192 -22.93 -2.88 -3.77
N THR A 193 -23.67 -3.88 -3.32
CA THR A 193 -23.16 -4.87 -2.39
C THR A 193 -22.23 -5.85 -3.12
N ILE A 194 -21.13 -6.30 -2.51
CA ILE A 194 -20.29 -7.38 -3.08
C ILE A 194 -21.07 -8.69 -3.06
N SER A 195 -21.77 -8.96 -1.96
CA SER A 195 -22.42 -10.25 -1.67
C SER A 195 -23.63 -10.55 -2.56
N THR A 196 -24.44 -9.53 -2.89
CA THR A 196 -25.68 -9.69 -3.66
C THR A 196 -25.72 -8.92 -4.98
N ASN A 197 -24.74 -8.04 -5.25
CA ASN A 197 -24.75 -7.13 -6.41
C ASN A 197 -25.99 -6.23 -6.49
N GLU A 198 -26.64 -5.96 -5.35
CA GLU A 198 -27.80 -5.08 -5.23
C GLU A 198 -27.35 -3.67 -4.85
N PRO A 199 -28.19 -2.62 -5.06
CA PRO A 199 -27.91 -1.28 -4.55
C PRO A 199 -27.45 -1.26 -3.08
N HIS A 200 -26.33 -0.60 -2.80
CA HIS A 200 -25.74 -0.60 -1.47
C HIS A 200 -26.62 0.18 -0.47
N PRO A 201 -27.08 -0.41 0.66
CA PRO A 201 -28.09 0.20 1.53
C PRO A 201 -27.58 1.45 2.28
N MET A 202 -26.27 1.59 2.47
CA MET A 202 -25.67 2.77 3.11
C MET A 202 -25.32 3.90 2.13
N ALA A 203 -25.44 3.68 0.82
CA ALA A 203 -25.07 4.73 -0.15
C ALA A 203 -26.19 5.78 -0.21
N ALA A 204 -25.83 7.07 -0.22
CA ALA A 204 -26.83 8.13 -0.38
C ALA A 204 -27.65 7.98 -1.67
N ARG A 205 -26.98 7.48 -2.72
CA ARG A 205 -27.56 7.15 -4.02
C ARG A 205 -26.91 5.86 -4.50
N SER A 206 -27.70 4.97 -5.07
CA SER A 206 -27.20 3.75 -5.69
C SER A 206 -26.41 4.02 -6.99
N ILE A 207 -26.77 5.11 -7.67
CA ILE A 207 -26.12 5.58 -8.88
C ILE A 207 -25.74 7.05 -8.70
N ILE A 208 -24.48 7.37 -8.93
CA ILE A 208 -23.97 8.75 -8.95
C ILE A 208 -23.68 9.11 -10.40
N GLU A 209 -24.42 10.09 -10.91
CA GLU A 209 -24.16 10.70 -12.20
C GLU A 209 -22.89 11.55 -12.12
N LEU A 210 -21.92 11.24 -12.98
CA LEU A 210 -20.71 12.04 -13.12
C LEU A 210 -21.06 13.29 -13.94
N PRO A 211 -20.61 14.48 -13.51
CA PRO A 211 -20.91 15.72 -14.23
C PRO A 211 -20.46 15.63 -15.69
N ASP A 212 -21.24 16.20 -16.62
CA ASP A 212 -20.95 16.19 -18.06
C ASP A 212 -19.47 16.53 -18.34
N ARG A 213 -18.74 15.55 -18.86
CA ARG A 213 -17.32 15.67 -19.20
C ARG A 213 -17.10 15.46 -20.68
N SER A 214 -15.91 15.85 -21.13
CA SER A 214 -15.44 15.40 -22.43
C SER A 214 -15.30 13.87 -22.41
N GLU A 215 -15.70 13.23 -23.51
CA GLU A 215 -15.62 11.78 -23.69
C GLU A 215 -14.24 11.21 -23.31
N GLN A 216 -13.16 11.91 -23.69
CA GLN A 216 -11.78 11.51 -23.39
C GLN A 216 -11.46 11.45 -21.88
N GLU A 217 -12.13 12.24 -21.03
CA GLU A 217 -11.93 12.18 -19.58
C GLU A 217 -12.57 10.95 -18.96
N LEU A 218 -13.68 10.49 -19.54
CA LEU A 218 -14.47 9.39 -18.98
C LEU A 218 -14.00 8.03 -19.47
N GLN A 219 -13.24 7.96 -20.57
CA GLN A 219 -12.61 6.72 -21.05
C GLN A 219 -11.61 6.12 -20.04
N ARG A 220 -11.04 6.92 -19.14
CA ARG A 220 -10.11 6.46 -18.10
C ARG A 220 -10.36 7.20 -16.78
N CYS A 221 -11.31 6.69 -16.02
CA CYS A 221 -11.58 7.13 -14.66
C CYS A 221 -11.09 6.04 -13.70
N GLU A 222 -10.01 6.32 -12.98
CA GLU A 222 -9.54 5.45 -11.91
C GLU A 222 -10.27 5.80 -10.61
N VAL A 223 -10.67 4.77 -9.86
CA VAL A 223 -11.37 4.95 -8.58
C VAL A 223 -10.46 4.60 -7.41
N LEU A 224 -10.35 5.53 -6.46
CA LEU A 224 -9.73 5.29 -5.17
C LEU A 224 -10.82 5.32 -4.10
N LEU A 225 -10.81 4.33 -3.21
CA LEU A 225 -11.79 4.17 -2.14
C LEU A 225 -11.09 4.12 -0.78
N TYR A 226 -11.56 4.93 0.17
CA TYR A 226 -11.04 4.97 1.54
C TYR A 226 -12.15 5.38 2.51
N GLU A 227 -12.51 4.49 3.44
CA GLU A 227 -13.66 4.67 4.33
C GLU A 227 -14.94 5.10 3.55
N ASN A 228 -15.48 6.28 3.87
CA ASN A 228 -16.65 6.87 3.22
C ASN A 228 -16.29 7.72 1.99
N ARG A 229 -15.00 7.86 1.67
CA ARG A 229 -14.52 8.78 0.64
C ARG A 229 -14.24 8.04 -0.65
N LEU A 230 -14.77 8.58 -1.73
CA LEU A 230 -14.51 8.15 -3.09
C LEU A 230 -13.75 9.25 -3.81
N VAL A 231 -12.60 8.91 -4.39
CA VAL A 231 -11.82 9.81 -5.24
C VAL A 231 -11.81 9.26 -6.66
N LEU A 232 -12.16 10.11 -7.60
CA LEU A 232 -12.20 9.83 -9.03
C LEU A 232 -11.04 10.56 -9.69
N VAL A 233 -10.16 9.82 -10.34
CA VAL A 233 -9.02 10.34 -11.08
C VAL A 233 -9.32 10.19 -12.58
N PHE A 234 -9.78 11.28 -13.18
CA PHE A 234 -10.06 11.35 -14.62
C PHE A 234 -8.75 11.61 -15.36
N ASN A 235 -8.22 10.60 -16.02
CA ASN A 235 -6.92 10.69 -16.66
C ASN A 235 -7.05 11.18 -18.12
N ARG A 236 -6.78 12.48 -18.37
CA ARG A 236 -6.52 12.94 -19.74
C ARG A 236 -5.05 12.71 -20.06
N SER A 237 -4.80 12.03 -21.18
CA SER A 237 -3.50 11.85 -21.85
C SER A 237 -2.28 12.51 -21.16
N ARG A 238 -1.38 11.66 -20.64
CA ARG A 238 -0.01 11.90 -20.10
C ARG A 238 0.25 13.03 -19.10
N HIS A 239 -0.56 14.09 -18.97
CA HIS A 239 -0.10 15.28 -18.23
C HIS A 239 -1.17 16.02 -17.40
N ARG A 240 -2.48 15.79 -17.58
CA ARG A 240 -3.51 16.62 -16.90
C ARG A 240 -4.77 15.84 -16.58
N GLY A 241 -4.79 15.21 -15.41
CA GLY A 241 -6.01 14.67 -14.86
C GLY A 241 -6.88 15.72 -14.17
N ASN A 242 -8.16 15.39 -14.02
CA ASN A 242 -9.05 16.07 -13.10
C ASN A 242 -9.38 15.11 -11.96
N ILE A 243 -9.38 15.61 -10.73
CA ILE A 243 -9.63 14.80 -9.54
C ILE A 243 -10.83 15.36 -8.81
N THR A 244 -11.79 14.49 -8.51
CA THR A 244 -13.00 14.81 -7.75
C THR A 244 -13.08 13.88 -6.56
N ALA A 245 -13.44 14.41 -5.38
CA ALA A 245 -13.71 13.59 -4.21
C ALA A 245 -15.14 13.82 -3.73
N LEU A 246 -15.79 12.75 -3.30
CA LEU A 246 -17.12 12.77 -2.71
C LEU A 246 -17.20 11.79 -1.54
N ASP A 247 -18.13 12.04 -0.62
CA ASP A 247 -18.52 11.07 0.39
C ASP A 247 -19.67 10.24 -0.16
N TRP A 248 -19.47 8.93 -0.29
CA TRP A 248 -20.44 8.06 -0.97
C TRP A 248 -21.67 7.73 -0.12
N LYS A 249 -21.57 7.88 1.21
CA LYS A 249 -22.70 7.65 2.14
C LYS A 249 -23.63 8.85 2.20
N THR A 250 -23.10 10.05 2.03
CA THR A 250 -23.86 11.31 2.07
C THR A 250 -24.16 11.87 0.68
N GLY A 251 -23.39 11.47 -0.34
CA GLY A 251 -23.45 12.03 -1.69
C GLY A 251 -22.83 13.42 -1.80
N GLU A 252 -22.18 13.92 -0.74
CA GLU A 252 -21.59 15.24 -0.71
C GLU A 252 -20.30 15.30 -1.53
N VAL A 253 -20.15 16.34 -2.36
CA VAL A 253 -18.89 16.62 -3.06
C VAL A 253 -17.92 17.28 -2.08
N LEU A 254 -16.92 16.53 -1.64
CA LEU A 254 -15.90 16.99 -0.70
C LEU A 254 -14.83 17.84 -1.37
N MET A 255 -14.57 17.60 -2.66
CA MET A 255 -13.57 18.30 -3.45
C MET A 255 -13.99 18.31 -4.91
N SER A 256 -14.33 19.49 -5.43
CA SER A 256 -14.73 19.64 -6.84
C SER A 256 -13.52 19.93 -7.73
N HIS A 257 -13.21 19.00 -8.62
CA HIS A 257 -12.52 19.25 -9.89
C HIS A 257 -11.16 19.93 -9.74
N ILE A 258 -10.26 19.31 -9.00
CA ILE A 258 -8.88 19.77 -8.89
C ILE A 258 -8.04 19.18 -10.03
N GLN A 259 -7.36 20.03 -10.80
CA GLN A 259 -6.32 19.59 -11.72
C GLN A 259 -5.14 18.98 -10.97
N ALA A 260 -4.84 17.73 -11.27
CA ALA A 260 -3.72 16.98 -10.73
C ALA A 260 -3.40 15.80 -11.66
N ILE A 261 -2.15 15.35 -11.66
CA ILE A 261 -1.70 14.19 -12.42
C ILE A 261 -2.29 12.92 -11.82
N ASP A 262 -2.22 12.80 -10.49
CA ASP A 262 -2.68 11.64 -9.74
C ASP A 262 -2.95 12.00 -8.26
N ALA A 263 -3.61 11.09 -7.53
CA ALA A 263 -3.96 11.23 -6.12
C ALA A 263 -3.62 9.98 -5.29
N ALA A 264 -3.38 10.20 -4.00
CA ALA A 264 -3.19 9.15 -3.02
C ALA A 264 -3.79 9.56 -1.68
N PHE A 265 -4.55 8.67 -1.05
CA PHE A 265 -5.03 8.92 0.31
C PHE A 265 -3.86 8.94 1.30
N LEU A 266 -3.96 9.85 2.27
CA LEU A 266 -3.09 9.92 3.43
C LEU A 266 -3.91 9.61 4.69
N PRO A 267 -3.26 9.16 5.79
CA PRO A 267 -3.94 9.01 7.07
C PRO A 267 -4.62 10.31 7.52
N ARG A 268 -5.61 10.17 8.40
CA ARG A 268 -6.26 11.29 9.13
C ARG A 268 -6.97 12.28 8.21
N ASP A 269 -7.77 11.83 7.26
CA ASP A 269 -8.63 12.71 6.47
C ASP A 269 -7.88 13.65 5.49
N HIS A 270 -6.78 13.16 4.92
CA HIS A 270 -5.98 13.92 3.95
C HIS A 270 -5.89 13.21 2.59
N LEU A 271 -5.72 14.01 1.54
CA LEU A 271 -5.46 13.55 0.19
C LEU A 271 -4.19 14.23 -0.33
N MET A 272 -3.27 13.43 -0.84
CA MET A 272 -2.07 13.89 -1.53
C MET A 272 -2.37 13.98 -3.02
N LEU A 273 -2.14 15.14 -3.64
CA LEU A 273 -2.36 15.36 -5.07
C LEU A 273 -1.05 15.77 -5.74
N LEU A 274 -0.68 15.10 -6.82
CA LEU A 274 0.49 15.47 -7.61
C LEU A 274 0.11 16.50 -8.66
N ARG A 275 0.84 17.61 -8.75
CA ARG A 275 0.61 18.66 -9.76
C ARG A 275 1.84 18.92 -10.60
N ASP A 276 1.60 19.08 -11.91
CA ASP A 276 2.62 19.57 -12.82
C ASP A 276 2.79 21.09 -12.61
N GLY A 277 4.01 21.51 -12.31
CA GLY A 277 4.35 22.90 -12.00
C GLY A 277 5.81 23.20 -12.33
N ASN A 278 6.25 24.43 -12.10
CA ASN A 278 7.66 24.80 -12.16
C ASN A 278 8.13 25.45 -10.84
N PRO A 279 8.71 24.67 -9.90
CA PRO A 279 8.97 23.23 -9.96
C PRO A 279 7.68 22.40 -9.83
N ALA A 280 7.74 21.10 -10.15
CA ALA A 280 6.65 20.19 -9.81
C ALA A 280 6.44 20.13 -8.30
N TYR A 281 5.22 19.87 -7.86
CA TYR A 281 4.89 19.88 -6.45
C TYR A 281 3.75 18.91 -6.14
N VAL A 282 3.67 18.56 -4.88
CA VAL A 282 2.57 17.79 -4.31
C VAL A 282 1.77 18.74 -3.43
N VAL A 283 0.44 18.65 -3.42
CA VAL A 283 -0.39 19.39 -2.47
C VAL A 283 -1.08 18.43 -1.51
N ILE A 284 -1.30 18.91 -0.28
CA ILE A 284 -2.08 18.21 0.73
C ILE A 284 -3.43 18.89 0.83
N TYR A 285 -4.48 18.14 0.50
CA TYR A 285 -5.86 18.54 0.70
C TYR A 285 -6.36 17.94 2.02
N SER A 286 -6.95 18.77 2.87
CA SER A 286 -7.64 18.34 4.09
C SER A 286 -9.13 18.32 3.81
N PHE A 287 -9.81 17.17 3.97
CA PHE A 287 -11.25 17.14 3.74
C PHE A 287 -12.02 17.80 4.89
N SER A 288 -11.50 17.80 6.11
CA SER A 288 -12.09 18.50 7.25
C SER A 288 -12.09 20.02 7.05
N GLU A 289 -11.00 20.57 6.51
CA GLU A 289 -10.89 21.99 6.19
C GLU A 289 -11.45 22.34 4.79
N ARG A 290 -11.72 21.32 3.96
CA ARG A 290 -12.15 21.46 2.55
C ARG A 290 -11.27 22.39 1.73
N ALA A 291 -9.96 22.32 1.99
CA ALA A 291 -8.99 23.22 1.38
C ALA A 291 -7.65 22.53 1.16
N ILE A 292 -6.86 23.09 0.24
CA ILE A 292 -5.45 22.78 0.14
C ILE A 292 -4.75 23.48 1.29
N THR A 293 -4.18 22.70 2.20
CA THR A 293 -3.51 23.24 3.40
C THR A 293 -2.02 23.46 3.16
N HIS A 294 -1.41 22.60 2.34
CA HIS A 294 0.04 22.63 2.11
C HIS A 294 0.40 22.39 0.64
N GLN A 295 1.48 23.04 0.21
CA GLN A 295 2.16 22.79 -1.05
C GLN A 295 3.60 22.35 -0.78
N LEU A 296 3.96 21.17 -1.25
CA LEU A 296 5.24 20.50 -1.03
C LEU A 296 6.05 20.50 -2.33
N ASN A 297 7.03 21.41 -2.44
CA ASN A 297 7.82 21.53 -3.67
C ASN A 297 8.78 20.34 -3.83
N LEU A 298 8.71 19.68 -4.99
CA LEU A 298 9.66 18.63 -5.38
C LEU A 298 10.97 19.29 -5.83
N PRO A 299 12.11 18.61 -5.71
CA PRO A 299 13.43 19.14 -6.07
C PRO A 299 13.69 18.96 -7.58
N LEU A 300 12.65 19.11 -8.41
CA LEU A 300 12.68 18.98 -9.86
C LEU A 300 12.63 20.39 -10.47
N GLN A 301 13.81 21.01 -10.64
CA GLN A 301 13.92 22.27 -11.34
C GLN A 301 13.76 22.00 -12.85
N ARG A 302 12.77 22.63 -13.50
CA ARG A 302 12.58 22.43 -14.94
C ARG A 302 13.78 22.95 -15.71
N ILE A 303 14.46 22.06 -16.42
CA ILE A 303 15.46 22.44 -17.42
C ILE A 303 14.75 22.74 -18.75
N SER A 304 13.71 21.98 -19.12
CA SER A 304 13.01 22.21 -20.39
C SER A 304 11.62 21.55 -20.56
N GLN A 305 11.28 20.44 -19.88
CA GLN A 305 10.06 19.66 -20.17
C GLN A 305 9.17 19.40 -18.93
N PRO A 306 7.84 19.21 -19.12
CA PRO A 306 6.91 18.77 -18.08
C PRO A 306 7.20 17.32 -17.64
N ILE A 307 6.57 16.87 -16.55
CA ILE A 307 6.61 15.46 -16.15
C ILE A 307 5.99 14.61 -17.25
N ASP A 308 6.75 13.65 -17.80
CA ASP A 308 6.30 12.77 -18.88
C ASP A 308 5.19 11.81 -18.43
N TYR A 309 5.36 11.31 -17.21
CA TYR A 309 4.51 10.32 -16.57
C TYR A 309 4.76 10.40 -15.07
N ALA A 310 3.70 10.35 -14.27
CA ALA A 310 3.83 10.09 -12.86
C ALA A 310 2.57 9.43 -12.30
N ILE A 311 2.77 8.54 -11.33
CA ILE A 311 1.70 7.81 -10.65
C ILE A 311 2.11 7.54 -9.20
N PHE A 312 1.13 7.52 -8.31
CA PHE A 312 1.26 7.02 -6.95
C PHE A 312 0.97 5.52 -6.92
N LEU A 313 1.90 4.76 -6.36
CA LEU A 313 1.74 3.35 -6.04
C LEU A 313 1.37 3.27 -4.55
N THR A 314 0.09 3.00 -4.31
CA THR A 314 -0.50 2.93 -2.96
C THR A 314 -1.39 1.72 -2.81
N HIS A 315 -1.45 1.20 -1.59
CA HIS A 315 -2.49 0.24 -1.23
C HIS A 315 -3.79 0.98 -0.88
N PRO A 316 -4.94 0.60 -1.45
CA PRO A 316 -6.24 1.05 -0.97
C PRO A 316 -6.43 0.38 0.38
N SER A 317 -6.20 1.12 1.45
CA SER A 317 -6.23 0.57 2.79
C SER A 317 -7.29 1.29 3.59
N ASP A 318 -8.44 0.64 3.81
CA ASP A 318 -9.38 1.01 4.87
C ASP A 318 -8.91 0.51 6.25
N HIS A 319 -7.61 0.21 6.40
CA HIS A 319 -7.06 -0.34 7.65
C HIS A 319 -7.27 0.61 8.84
N TYR A 320 -7.45 1.90 8.58
CA TYR A 320 -7.68 2.94 9.58
C TYR A 320 -9.16 3.12 9.94
N GLY A 321 -10.06 2.65 9.09
CA GLY A 321 -11.50 2.72 9.32
C GLY A 321 -11.91 1.88 10.52
N SER A 322 -12.91 2.38 11.25
CA SER A 322 -13.58 1.63 12.32
C SER A 322 -14.33 0.40 11.80
N GLN A 323 -14.49 0.29 10.48
CA GLN A 323 -15.30 -0.74 9.81
C GLN A 323 -14.49 -1.88 9.21
N ALA A 324 -13.14 -1.85 9.26
CA ALA A 324 -12.29 -2.89 8.68
C ALA A 324 -12.77 -4.31 9.08
N PRO A 325 -12.91 -5.25 8.12
CA PRO A 325 -13.59 -6.51 8.38
C PRO A 325 -12.77 -7.37 9.36
N PRO A 326 -13.44 -8.18 10.21
CA PRO A 326 -12.79 -9.13 11.11
C PRO A 326 -12.27 -10.36 10.33
N GLY A 327 -11.28 -10.18 9.45
CA GLY A 327 -10.52 -11.29 8.87
C GLY A 327 -9.52 -11.91 9.86
N VAL A 328 -8.91 -13.04 9.53
CA VAL A 328 -7.89 -13.71 10.40
C VAL A 328 -6.65 -12.83 10.63
N ASN A 329 -6.38 -11.90 9.71
CA ASN A 329 -5.37 -10.84 9.83
C ASN A 329 -5.91 -9.51 10.40
N SER A 330 -7.20 -9.41 10.76
CA SER A 330 -7.80 -8.16 11.30
C SER A 330 -7.17 -7.70 12.60
N SER A 331 -6.56 -8.62 13.35
CA SER A 331 -5.84 -8.30 14.58
C SER A 331 -4.62 -7.42 14.31
N LEU A 332 -4.03 -7.46 13.10
CA LEU A 332 -2.84 -6.70 12.74
C LEU A 332 -3.17 -5.70 11.63
N LYS A 333 -3.17 -4.41 11.97
CA LYS A 333 -3.36 -3.31 11.03
C LYS A 333 -2.03 -2.62 10.78
N PRO A 334 -1.69 -2.17 9.57
CA PRO A 334 -0.55 -1.28 9.36
C PRO A 334 -0.59 -0.09 10.32
N ASP A 335 0.58 0.32 10.80
CA ASP A 335 0.73 1.52 11.59
C ASP A 335 0.73 2.75 10.67
N PRO A 336 -0.30 3.63 10.74
CA PRO A 336 -0.45 4.77 9.83
C PRO A 336 0.74 5.72 9.88
N ASP A 337 1.44 5.79 11.02
CA ASP A 337 2.58 6.68 11.16
C ASP A 337 3.82 6.17 10.42
N ASN A 338 3.83 4.88 10.04
CA ASN A 338 4.91 4.24 9.27
C ASN A 338 4.53 3.97 7.81
N ASP A 339 3.32 4.32 7.38
CA ASP A 339 2.87 4.14 6.01
C ASP A 339 3.75 4.87 5.00
N ILE A 340 3.86 4.25 3.83
CA ILE A 340 4.54 4.84 2.68
C ILE A 340 3.62 4.96 1.47
N ILE A 341 3.88 6.00 0.69
CA ILE A 341 3.41 6.18 -0.67
C ILE A 341 4.64 6.12 -1.57
N VAL A 342 4.52 5.52 -2.75
CA VAL A 342 5.62 5.52 -3.73
C VAL A 342 5.19 6.34 -4.93
N LEU A 343 5.87 7.43 -5.20
CA LEU A 343 5.70 8.19 -6.43
C LEU A 343 6.65 7.63 -7.49
N GLU A 344 6.11 6.99 -8.51
CA GLU A 344 6.86 6.65 -9.72
C GLU A 344 6.74 7.82 -10.70
N LEU A 345 7.86 8.38 -11.13
CA LEU A 345 7.88 9.53 -12.03
C LEU A 345 8.91 9.33 -13.15
N LYS A 346 8.55 9.69 -14.37
CA LYS A 346 9.43 9.78 -15.52
C LYS A 346 9.72 11.25 -15.80
N TYR A 347 11.00 11.61 -15.79
CA TYR A 347 11.47 12.97 -15.95
C TYR A 347 12.75 12.99 -16.79
N ASP A 348 12.71 13.65 -17.95
CA ASP A 348 13.81 13.75 -18.91
C ASP A 348 14.44 12.38 -19.26
N ASN A 349 13.58 11.44 -19.66
CA ASN A 349 13.88 10.04 -19.98
C ASN A 349 14.27 9.12 -18.81
N ASP A 350 14.63 9.68 -17.65
CA ASP A 350 14.91 8.89 -16.46
C ASP A 350 13.61 8.56 -15.71
N THR A 351 13.51 7.33 -15.19
CA THR A 351 12.44 6.94 -14.27
C THR A 351 12.99 6.92 -12.85
N PHE A 352 12.26 7.53 -11.92
CA PHE A 352 12.58 7.54 -10.49
C PHE A 352 11.41 6.95 -9.70
N ARG A 353 11.74 6.32 -8.57
CA ARG A 353 10.77 6.00 -7.53
C ARG A 353 11.13 6.78 -6.27
N VAL A 354 10.19 7.58 -5.81
CA VAL A 354 10.31 8.37 -4.59
C VAL A 354 9.42 7.73 -3.55
N VAL A 355 10.02 7.03 -2.60
CA VAL A 355 9.29 6.54 -1.44
C VAL A 355 9.08 7.70 -0.48
N ILE A 356 7.85 7.92 -0.05
CA ILE A 356 7.40 9.04 0.77
C ILE A 356 6.76 8.46 2.03
N SER A 357 7.27 8.78 3.21
CA SER A 357 6.66 8.41 4.48
C SER A 357 5.51 9.36 4.83
N SER A 358 4.28 8.83 4.83
CA SER A 358 3.05 9.58 5.09
C SER A 358 3.10 10.29 6.45
N GLY A 359 3.46 9.56 7.51
CA GLY A 359 3.56 10.13 8.86
C GLY A 359 4.65 11.19 9.03
N LEU A 360 5.75 11.13 8.27
CA LEU A 360 6.78 12.19 8.30
C LEU A 360 6.36 13.42 7.49
N VAL A 361 5.65 13.24 6.37
CA VAL A 361 5.07 14.34 5.60
C VAL A 361 4.04 15.10 6.43
N LEU A 362 3.09 14.40 7.04
CA LEU A 362 2.05 15.03 7.86
C LEU A 362 2.65 15.76 9.08
N ARG A 363 3.69 15.20 9.71
CA ARG A 363 4.43 15.89 10.77
C ARG A 363 5.15 17.15 10.28
N ALA A 364 5.66 17.16 9.05
CA ALA A 364 6.25 18.36 8.46
C ALA A 364 5.22 19.45 8.15
N CYS A 365 3.95 19.07 7.98
CA CYS A 365 2.80 19.96 7.77
C CYS A 365 2.15 20.42 9.10
N THR A 366 2.56 19.86 10.24
CA THR A 366 2.04 20.31 11.54
C THR A 366 2.77 21.60 11.94
N PRO A 367 2.06 22.68 12.34
CA PRO A 367 2.69 23.89 12.87
C PRO A 367 3.63 23.56 14.04
N LYS A 368 4.80 24.20 14.10
CA LYS A 368 5.79 23.95 15.16
C LYS A 368 5.61 24.84 16.38
N SER A 369 4.85 25.92 16.23
CA SER A 369 4.56 26.87 17.30
C SER A 369 3.19 27.50 17.09
N GLU A 370 2.56 27.90 18.19
CA GLU A 370 1.30 28.66 18.19
C GLU A 370 1.40 29.94 17.33
N PHE A 371 2.58 30.57 17.28
CA PHE A 371 2.81 31.75 16.45
C PHE A 371 2.75 31.47 14.93
N GLU A 372 3.18 30.27 14.49
CA GLU A 372 3.02 29.85 13.08
C GLU A 372 1.56 29.52 12.73
N GLU A 373 0.69 29.42 13.73
CA GLU A 373 -0.74 29.19 13.57
C GLU A 373 -1.50 30.53 13.49
N GLU A 374 -1.17 31.50 14.36
CA GLU A 374 -1.87 32.79 14.43
C GLU A 374 -1.58 33.76 13.28
N TRP A 375 -0.37 33.74 12.69
CA TRP A 375 0.07 34.75 11.72
C TRP A 375 0.25 34.22 10.30
N GLY A 376 -0.39 33.10 9.97
CA GLY A 376 -0.33 32.53 8.63
C GLY A 376 -1.02 33.41 7.59
N ASP A 377 -0.34 33.69 6.48
CA ASP A 377 -0.99 34.28 5.31
C ASP A 377 -2.20 33.43 4.89
N PRO A 378 -3.31 34.05 4.44
CA PRO A 378 -4.46 33.31 3.91
C PRO A 378 -4.03 32.57 2.64
N GLY A 379 -3.75 31.27 2.76
CA GLY A 379 -3.33 30.43 1.63
C GLY A 379 -2.62 29.14 2.07
N PRO A 380 -2.34 28.25 1.11
CA PRO A 380 -1.63 27.00 1.40
C PRO A 380 -0.19 27.28 1.82
N LYS A 381 0.25 26.65 2.91
CA LYS A 381 1.64 26.76 3.40
C LYS A 381 2.59 26.07 2.42
N VAL A 382 3.52 26.83 1.84
CA VAL A 382 4.49 26.32 0.86
C VAL A 382 5.75 25.83 1.57
N LEU A 383 6.01 24.52 1.54
CA LEU A 383 7.21 23.89 2.08
C LEU A 383 8.21 23.57 0.97
N LYS A 384 9.42 24.11 1.10
CA LYS A 384 10.57 23.79 0.25
C LYS A 384 11.08 22.39 0.56
N TRP A 385 11.78 21.77 -0.40
CA TRP A 385 12.34 20.41 -0.26
C TRP A 385 13.12 20.17 1.05
N ARG A 386 13.90 21.16 1.52
CA ARG A 386 14.69 21.04 2.75
C ARG A 386 13.83 20.96 4.03
N GLN A 387 12.60 21.45 4.00
CA GLN A 387 11.71 21.49 5.16
C GLN A 387 10.96 20.16 5.36
N TRP A 388 10.62 19.46 4.27
CA TRP A 388 9.81 18.24 4.34
C TRP A 388 10.51 17.01 3.71
N GLY A 389 11.14 17.17 2.54
CA GLY A 389 11.50 16.07 1.66
C GLY A 389 12.71 15.25 2.11
N ILE A 390 13.77 15.88 2.63
CA ILE A 390 15.03 15.18 2.95
C ILE A 390 14.79 13.99 3.88
N LYS A 391 14.05 14.19 4.98
CA LYS A 391 13.80 13.14 5.99
C LYS A 391 12.62 12.24 5.64
N ALA A 392 11.61 12.78 4.97
CA ALA A 392 10.39 12.04 4.67
C ALA A 392 10.50 11.17 3.42
N THR A 393 11.57 11.29 2.63
CA THR A 393 11.66 10.58 1.34
C THR A 393 12.94 9.77 1.14
N ARG A 394 12.85 8.78 0.25
CA ARG A 394 13.99 8.08 -0.35
C ARG A 394 13.82 8.01 -1.86
N TRP A 395 14.83 8.50 -2.59
CA TRP A 395 14.87 8.39 -4.04
C TRP A 395 15.62 7.12 -4.46
N LEU A 396 15.03 6.37 -5.38
CA LEU A 396 15.55 5.14 -5.97
C LEU A 396 15.52 5.28 -7.50
N TYR A 397 16.59 4.85 -8.19
CA TYR A 397 16.59 4.84 -9.66
C TYR A 397 15.69 3.74 -10.20
N GLY A 398 14.93 4.09 -11.24
CA GLY A 398 14.02 3.19 -11.92
C GLY A 398 14.71 2.18 -12.84
N HIS A 399 15.98 2.36 -13.22
CA HIS A 399 16.65 1.38 -14.08
C HIS A 399 16.97 0.06 -13.38
N ASP A 400 17.24 0.13 -12.07
CA ASP A 400 17.53 -1.06 -11.26
C ASP A 400 16.29 -1.70 -10.66
N LEU A 401 15.15 -1.01 -10.76
CA LEU A 401 13.89 -1.40 -10.17
C LEU A 401 12.82 -1.44 -11.26
N LEU A 402 12.24 -2.59 -11.55
CA LEU A 402 11.16 -2.68 -12.55
C LEU A 402 9.90 -3.26 -11.93
N ARG A 403 8.80 -3.18 -12.69
CA ARG A 403 7.59 -4.00 -12.52
C ARG A 403 6.91 -3.87 -11.15
N ALA A 404 7.11 -2.74 -10.48
CA ALA A 404 6.24 -2.31 -9.40
C ALA A 404 4.84 -2.09 -9.98
N SER A 405 3.81 -2.63 -9.35
CA SER A 405 2.43 -2.30 -9.71
C SER A 405 1.89 -1.15 -8.87
N VAL A 406 0.76 -0.57 -9.27
CA VAL A 406 -0.06 0.38 -8.51
C VAL A 406 -0.37 -0.12 -7.09
N ARG A 407 -0.45 -1.44 -6.89
CA ARG A 407 -0.63 -2.09 -5.56
C ARG A 407 0.62 -2.79 -5.03
N SER A 408 1.79 -2.18 -5.22
CA SER A 408 3.08 -2.75 -4.77
C SER A 408 3.49 -2.37 -3.35
N THR A 409 2.72 -1.51 -2.68
CA THR A 409 2.98 -1.07 -1.31
C THR A 409 1.98 -1.70 -0.34
N TYR A 410 2.36 -1.85 0.92
CA TYR A 410 1.46 -2.17 2.03
C TYR A 410 2.11 -1.75 3.34
N GLY A 411 1.46 -0.83 4.07
CA GLY A 411 2.02 -0.27 5.28
C GLY A 411 3.35 0.46 5.00
N SER A 412 4.39 0.09 5.75
CA SER A 412 5.76 0.58 5.56
C SER A 412 6.58 -0.14 4.48
N ARG A 413 5.97 -1.06 3.73
CA ARG A 413 6.68 -1.97 2.81
C ARG A 413 6.34 -1.71 1.35
N MET A 414 7.29 -2.01 0.48
CA MET A 414 7.15 -2.00 -0.98
C MET A 414 7.83 -3.24 -1.55
N VAL A 415 7.19 -3.90 -2.51
CA VAL A 415 7.77 -4.99 -3.29
C VAL A 415 8.02 -4.57 -4.73
N VAL A 416 9.21 -4.88 -5.26
CA VAL A 416 9.58 -4.57 -6.64
C VAL A 416 10.49 -5.67 -7.20
N TYR A 417 10.73 -5.62 -8.51
CA TYR A 417 11.81 -6.38 -9.13
C TYR A 417 13.08 -5.57 -9.17
N GLY A 418 14.22 -6.20 -8.90
CA GLY A 418 15.51 -5.60 -9.19
C GLY A 418 16.61 -6.62 -9.43
N PHE A 419 17.79 -6.11 -9.78
CA PHE A 419 18.96 -6.96 -9.93
C PHE A 419 19.43 -7.49 -8.57
N SER A 420 19.88 -8.75 -8.55
CA SER A 420 20.39 -9.40 -7.35
C SER A 420 21.55 -8.65 -6.69
N ASP A 421 22.32 -7.88 -7.47
CA ASP A 421 23.49 -7.12 -7.03
C ASP A 421 23.24 -5.62 -6.81
N ALA A 422 22.02 -5.12 -7.09
CA ALA A 422 21.69 -3.69 -6.99
C ALA A 422 21.85 -3.14 -5.56
N PHE A 423 21.71 -4.02 -4.54
CA PHE A 423 21.73 -3.64 -3.13
C PHE A 423 22.70 -4.48 -2.28
N VAL A 424 23.79 -5.00 -2.85
CA VAL A 424 24.79 -5.80 -2.13
C VAL A 424 25.94 -4.91 -1.62
N GLY A 425 25.89 -4.57 -0.33
CA GLY A 425 26.96 -3.84 0.38
C GLY A 425 27.05 -2.34 0.09
N GLU A 426 27.71 -1.59 0.98
CA GLU A 426 27.74 -0.12 0.91
C GLU A 426 28.39 0.44 -0.37
N LYS A 427 29.40 -0.25 -0.94
CA LYS A 427 30.18 0.25 -2.08
C LYS A 427 29.43 0.19 -3.43
N LYS A 428 28.59 -0.82 -3.65
CA LYS A 428 27.83 -0.96 -4.90
C LYS A 428 26.60 -0.06 -4.96
N ILE A 429 26.14 0.44 -3.82
CA ILE A 429 24.95 1.29 -3.74
C ILE A 429 25.27 2.75 -3.96
N ALA A 430 26.46 3.21 -3.58
CA ALA A 430 26.96 4.45 -4.14
C ALA A 430 26.97 4.37 -5.68
N GLN A 431 27.26 3.21 -6.28
CA GLN A 431 27.23 3.04 -7.72
C GLN A 431 25.82 2.84 -8.30
N SER A 432 24.89 2.13 -7.67
CA SER A 432 23.50 2.02 -8.18
C SER A 432 22.67 3.29 -7.91
N LEU A 433 22.93 3.99 -6.81
CA LEU A 433 22.30 5.27 -6.46
C LEU A 433 23.05 6.50 -6.99
N THR A 434 24.18 6.38 -7.68
CA THR A 434 24.85 7.55 -8.29
C THR A 434 25.55 7.29 -9.62
N GLY A 435 25.61 6.05 -10.07
CA GLY A 435 26.28 5.65 -11.31
C GLY A 435 25.36 5.73 -12.53
N PRO A 436 25.94 5.72 -13.74
CA PRO A 436 25.18 5.72 -14.98
C PRO A 436 24.34 4.44 -15.09
N PRO A 437 23.17 4.49 -15.77
CA PRO A 437 22.31 3.33 -15.94
C PRO A 437 23.06 2.18 -16.64
N THR A 438 22.81 0.96 -16.19
CA THR A 438 23.33 -0.25 -16.84
C THR A 438 22.80 -0.30 -18.28
N PRO A 439 23.65 -0.38 -19.33
CA PRO A 439 23.20 -0.46 -20.72
C PRO A 439 22.15 -1.56 -20.93
N SER A 440 21.10 -1.24 -21.70
CA SER A 440 19.91 -2.10 -21.88
C SER A 440 20.23 -3.53 -22.39
N TRP A 441 21.33 -3.71 -23.12
CA TRP A 441 21.78 -5.02 -23.58
C TRP A 441 22.37 -5.90 -22.47
N MET A 442 22.97 -5.33 -21.42
CA MET A 442 23.44 -6.08 -20.25
C MET A 442 22.30 -6.55 -19.34
N VAL A 443 21.15 -5.89 -19.42
CA VAL A 443 19.96 -6.22 -18.62
C VAL A 443 19.42 -7.61 -18.94
N GLN A 444 19.65 -8.13 -20.15
CA GLN A 444 19.16 -9.45 -20.57
C GLN A 444 19.86 -10.62 -19.85
N TYR A 445 21.07 -10.40 -19.33
CA TYR A 445 21.88 -11.47 -18.71
C TYR A 445 21.80 -11.49 -17.19
N LYS A 446 21.18 -10.47 -16.56
CA LYS A 446 21.06 -10.42 -15.10
C LYS A 446 19.79 -11.12 -14.63
N GLU A 447 19.94 -11.91 -13.56
CA GLU A 447 18.80 -12.52 -12.88
C GLU A 447 17.99 -11.46 -12.13
N TRP A 448 16.73 -11.32 -12.52
CA TRP A 448 15.75 -10.49 -11.81
C TRP A 448 15.24 -11.22 -10.57
N ARG A 449 15.25 -10.51 -9.45
CA ARG A 449 14.84 -11.04 -8.15
C ARG A 449 13.79 -10.14 -7.50
N LEU A 450 13.01 -10.72 -6.60
CA LEU A 450 12.10 -9.94 -5.78
C LEU A 450 12.92 -9.20 -4.73
N LEU A 451 12.66 -7.91 -4.61
CA LEU A 451 13.20 -7.04 -3.58
C LEU A 451 12.03 -6.53 -2.74
N MET A 452 12.12 -6.70 -1.43
CA MET A 452 11.16 -6.15 -0.49
C MET A 452 11.84 -5.09 0.36
N PHE A 453 11.40 -3.86 0.19
CA PHE A 453 11.82 -2.72 0.95
C PHE A 453 10.91 -2.57 2.16
N ASP A 454 11.49 -2.29 3.32
CA ASP A 454 10.80 -2.06 4.57
C ASP A 454 11.34 -0.77 5.20
N PHE A 455 10.49 0.25 5.23
CA PHE A 455 10.79 1.60 5.70
C PHE A 455 10.37 1.80 7.16
N ASN A 456 9.96 0.74 7.88
CA ASN A 456 9.62 0.87 9.29
C ASN A 456 10.89 1.21 10.11
N PRO A 457 10.94 2.37 10.78
CA PRO A 457 12.11 2.78 11.55
C PRO A 457 12.45 1.79 12.68
N ARG A 458 11.46 1.08 13.24
CA ARG A 458 11.65 0.08 14.31
C ARG A 458 12.36 -1.16 13.77
N SER A 459 11.92 -1.66 12.61
CA SER A 459 12.54 -2.77 11.88
C SER A 459 14.00 -2.46 11.50
N VAL A 460 14.23 -1.25 10.98
CA VAL A 460 15.56 -0.72 10.63
C VAL A 460 16.47 -0.65 11.86
N ALA A 461 16.00 -0.08 12.97
CA ALA A 461 16.80 0.09 14.19
C ALA A 461 17.17 -1.24 14.85
N ARG A 462 16.24 -2.20 14.89
CA ARG A 462 16.46 -3.52 15.48
C ARG A 462 17.57 -4.31 14.77
N ASN A 463 17.64 -4.18 13.45
CA ASN A 463 18.58 -4.92 12.61
C ASN A 463 19.83 -4.10 12.25
N GLY A 464 20.32 -3.23 13.15
CA GLY A 464 21.45 -2.32 12.91
C GLY A 464 22.80 -2.96 12.50
N LYS A 465 22.84 -4.28 12.25
CA LYS A 465 23.95 -5.01 11.63
C LYS A 465 23.47 -5.76 10.39
N VAL A 466 24.31 -5.81 9.35
CA VAL A 466 24.11 -6.70 8.19
C VAL A 466 23.94 -8.12 8.72
N MET A 467 22.80 -8.74 8.44
CA MET A 467 22.60 -10.18 8.70
C MET A 467 23.01 -10.93 7.43
N GLU A 468 24.30 -11.22 7.31
CA GLU A 468 24.78 -12.23 6.36
C GLU A 468 24.56 -13.60 7.01
N GLY A 469 23.46 -14.26 6.62
CA GLY A 469 23.18 -15.65 6.98
C GLY A 469 23.18 -16.54 5.75
N GLU A 470 23.36 -17.85 5.96
CA GLU A 470 23.33 -18.87 4.90
C GLU A 470 22.03 -18.87 4.06
N THR A 471 20.97 -18.17 4.48
CA THR A 471 19.59 -18.30 3.98
C THR A 471 19.01 -17.09 3.25
N GLY A 472 19.69 -15.95 3.17
CA GLY A 472 19.28 -14.76 2.39
C GLY A 472 20.14 -13.54 2.72
N THR A 473 20.01 -12.46 1.94
CA THR A 473 20.72 -11.20 2.23
C THR A 473 19.71 -10.10 2.53
N SER A 474 19.79 -9.56 3.75
CA SER A 474 19.07 -8.36 4.14
C SER A 474 20.07 -7.27 4.53
N TYR A 475 19.84 -6.07 4.00
CA TYR A 475 20.71 -4.92 4.23
C TYR A 475 19.92 -3.75 4.76
N VAL A 476 20.56 -2.96 5.62
CA VAL A 476 19.96 -1.77 6.25
C VAL A 476 20.69 -0.52 5.77
N TYR A 477 19.93 0.47 5.34
CA TYR A 477 20.40 1.73 4.77
C TYR A 477 19.85 2.89 5.58
N THR A 478 20.73 3.51 6.37
CA THR A 478 20.41 4.66 7.22
C THR A 478 21.06 5.96 6.75
N LYS A 479 22.11 5.87 5.93
CA LYS A 479 22.85 7.04 5.45
C LYS A 479 22.01 7.84 4.45
N PRO A 480 22.12 9.19 4.45
CA PRO A 480 21.59 10.01 3.38
C PRO A 480 22.19 9.62 2.02
N SER A 481 21.38 9.61 0.97
CA SER A 481 21.82 9.43 -0.41
C SER A 481 21.64 10.73 -1.19
N LEU A 482 22.66 11.07 -1.98
CA LEU A 482 22.60 12.17 -2.94
C LEU A 482 22.40 11.58 -4.33
N LEU A 483 21.16 11.64 -4.82
CA LEU A 483 20.83 11.31 -6.20
C LEU A 483 21.52 12.32 -7.13
N LYS A 484 22.21 11.85 -8.17
CA LYS A 484 22.82 12.68 -9.21
C LYS A 484 22.18 12.36 -10.55
N GLY A 485 21.59 13.34 -11.23
CA GLY A 485 20.99 13.09 -12.55
C GLY A 485 21.99 12.44 -13.52
N THR A 486 21.46 11.72 -14.50
CA THR A 486 22.25 11.13 -15.57
C THR A 486 22.88 12.24 -16.44
N ALA A 487 23.66 11.87 -17.47
CA ALA A 487 24.35 12.83 -18.32
C ALA A 487 23.44 13.91 -18.94
N GLY A 488 22.12 13.65 -19.05
CA GLY A 488 21.11 14.63 -19.49
C GLY A 488 20.62 15.61 -18.40
N LEU A 489 20.72 15.22 -17.12
CA LEU A 489 20.24 15.99 -15.96
C LEU A 489 21.37 16.36 -14.96
N PRO A 490 22.51 16.94 -15.37
CA PRO A 490 23.68 17.13 -14.50
C PRO A 490 23.41 18.03 -13.28
N THR A 491 22.33 18.82 -13.31
CA THR A 491 21.92 19.71 -12.21
C THR A 491 21.05 19.03 -11.17
N LEU A 492 20.46 17.86 -11.45
CA LEU A 492 19.60 17.18 -10.49
C LEU A 492 20.45 16.61 -9.36
N ARG A 493 20.38 17.24 -8.19
CA ARG A 493 21.06 16.83 -6.96
C ARG A 493 20.06 16.76 -5.83
N VAL A 494 19.56 15.55 -5.56
CA VAL A 494 18.50 15.34 -4.57
C VAL A 494 19.04 14.60 -3.36
N LEU A 495 19.10 15.29 -2.23
CA LEU A 495 19.40 14.67 -0.95
C LEU A 495 18.12 14.06 -0.37
N SER A 496 18.17 12.79 -0.01
CA SER A 496 17.08 12.05 0.64
C SER A 496 17.65 11.09 1.69
N CYS A 497 16.93 10.85 2.79
CA CYS A 497 17.47 10.09 3.92
C CYS A 497 16.46 9.22 4.68
N LEU A 498 15.28 8.93 4.12
CA LEU A 498 14.35 7.99 4.75
C LEU A 498 15.00 6.60 4.83
N PRO A 499 15.30 6.07 6.04
CA PRO A 499 16.03 4.82 6.17
C PRO A 499 15.16 3.63 5.77
N PHE A 500 15.80 2.56 5.32
CA PHE A 500 15.09 1.36 4.93
C PHE A 500 15.94 0.11 5.09
N ARG A 501 15.25 -1.02 5.18
CA ARG A 501 15.82 -2.35 5.04
C ARG A 501 15.37 -2.92 3.69
N VAL A 502 16.23 -3.68 3.03
CA VAL A 502 15.84 -4.45 1.84
C VAL A 502 16.12 -5.93 2.08
N ALA A 503 15.19 -6.79 1.70
CA ALA A 503 15.37 -8.24 1.61
C ALA A 503 15.35 -8.64 0.14
N THR A 504 16.25 -9.53 -0.27
CA THR A 504 16.36 -10.01 -1.65
C THR A 504 16.03 -11.50 -1.72
N SER A 505 15.17 -11.90 -2.65
CA SER A 505 14.87 -13.31 -2.84
C SER A 505 16.11 -14.08 -3.30
N LYS A 506 16.23 -15.33 -2.88
CA LYS A 506 17.31 -16.20 -3.37
C LYS A 506 17.06 -16.74 -4.77
N ILE A 507 15.79 -16.99 -5.07
CA ILE A 507 15.37 -17.57 -6.34
C ILE A 507 15.04 -16.41 -7.28
N PRO A 508 15.45 -16.48 -8.56
CA PRO A 508 14.99 -15.56 -9.57
C PRO A 508 13.50 -15.80 -9.86
N TRP A 509 12.73 -14.73 -9.93
CA TRP A 509 11.29 -14.81 -10.22
C TRP A 509 11.01 -14.18 -11.57
N LYS A 510 10.07 -14.75 -12.33
CA LYS A 510 9.67 -14.23 -13.65
C LYS A 510 8.20 -13.82 -13.62
N TYR A 511 7.89 -12.69 -12.99
CA TYR A 511 6.58 -12.06 -13.01
C TYR A 511 6.59 -10.81 -13.86
N LYS A 512 5.46 -10.51 -14.52
CA LYS A 512 5.23 -9.25 -15.23
C LYS A 512 5.04 -8.09 -14.27
N HIS A 513 4.33 -8.34 -13.17
CA HIS A 513 4.04 -7.39 -12.11
C HIS A 513 3.98 -8.14 -10.78
N VAL A 514 4.30 -7.45 -9.69
CA VAL A 514 4.13 -7.96 -8.33
C VAL A 514 3.30 -6.98 -7.54
N TYR A 515 2.40 -7.55 -6.76
CA TYR A 515 1.51 -6.83 -5.86
C TYR A 515 1.75 -7.32 -4.44
N MET A 516 1.41 -6.48 -3.47
CA MET A 516 1.56 -6.78 -2.05
C MET A 516 0.26 -6.48 -1.33
N ASN A 517 -0.16 -7.38 -0.45
CA ASN A 517 -1.23 -7.14 0.50
C ASN A 517 -0.89 -7.86 1.80
N SER A 518 -0.61 -7.09 2.85
CA SER A 518 -0.19 -7.59 4.15
C SER A 518 0.96 -8.57 4.04
N THR A 519 0.70 -9.83 4.38
CA THR A 519 1.66 -10.93 4.40
C THR A 519 1.64 -11.77 3.13
N THR A 520 1.00 -11.28 2.06
CA THR A 520 0.85 -12.00 0.80
C THR A 520 1.42 -11.19 -0.35
N LEU A 521 2.20 -11.84 -1.21
CA LEU A 521 2.61 -11.31 -2.49
C LEU A 521 1.85 -12.02 -3.61
N ILE A 522 1.49 -11.27 -4.63
CA ILE A 522 0.82 -11.79 -5.82
C ILE A 522 1.74 -11.54 -7.01
N GLY A 523 2.21 -12.59 -7.66
CA GLY A 523 3.07 -12.52 -8.84
C GLY A 523 2.29 -12.82 -10.13
N ARG A 524 2.17 -11.83 -11.03
CA ARG A 524 1.44 -12.01 -12.31
C ARG A 524 2.33 -12.69 -13.37
N LYS A 525 1.83 -13.78 -13.98
CA LYS A 525 2.38 -14.44 -15.18
C LYS A 525 1.33 -14.50 -16.28
N ASP A 526 1.75 -14.75 -17.53
CA ASP A 526 0.91 -14.73 -18.73
C ASP A 526 -0.48 -15.39 -18.59
N HIS A 527 -0.56 -16.51 -17.85
CA HIS A 527 -1.80 -17.29 -17.75
C HIS A 527 -2.19 -17.66 -16.32
N HIS A 528 -1.51 -17.11 -15.32
CA HIS A 528 -1.82 -17.36 -13.91
C HIS A 528 -1.21 -16.31 -13.00
N TYR A 529 -1.64 -16.34 -11.75
CA TYR A 529 -1.02 -15.64 -10.64
C TYR A 529 -0.41 -16.67 -9.70
N ASP A 530 0.82 -16.43 -9.26
CA ASP A 530 1.39 -17.14 -8.12
C ASP A 530 1.07 -16.32 -6.87
N ILE A 531 0.43 -16.95 -5.89
CA ILE A 531 0.16 -16.33 -4.59
C ILE A 531 1.18 -16.87 -3.60
N LEU A 532 1.93 -15.96 -2.98
CA LEU A 532 3.04 -16.26 -2.07
C LEU A 532 2.65 -15.75 -0.68
N SER A 533 2.14 -16.63 0.18
CA SER A 533 1.78 -16.29 1.56
C SER A 533 2.97 -16.50 2.49
N PHE A 534 3.19 -15.51 3.35
CA PHE A 534 4.18 -15.55 4.42
C PHE A 534 3.55 -15.90 5.76
N LEU A 535 2.29 -16.35 5.79
CA LEU A 535 1.67 -16.88 7.00
C LEU A 535 1.87 -18.39 7.09
N PRO A 536 1.99 -18.95 8.31
CA PRO A 536 1.99 -20.39 8.47
C PRO A 536 0.67 -20.99 8.00
N PRO A 537 0.67 -22.25 7.50
CA PRO A 537 -0.57 -22.96 7.22
C PRO A 537 -1.41 -23.07 8.49
N LYS A 538 -2.72 -22.85 8.36
CA LYS A 538 -3.67 -23.20 9.42
C LYS A 538 -3.62 -24.71 9.65
N GLU A 539 -3.72 -25.14 10.92
CA GLU A 539 -3.83 -26.56 11.24
C GLU A 539 -4.97 -27.20 10.45
N GLY A 540 -4.71 -28.37 9.85
CA GLY A 540 -5.65 -29.07 8.98
C GLY A 540 -5.54 -28.75 7.47
N MET A 541 -4.71 -27.80 7.05
CA MET A 541 -4.39 -27.63 5.63
C MET A 541 -3.21 -28.51 5.20
N GLU A 542 -3.43 -29.36 4.20
CA GLU A 542 -2.37 -30.15 3.58
C GLU A 542 -1.29 -29.26 2.96
N ARG A 543 -0.02 -29.60 3.22
CA ARG A 543 1.13 -28.88 2.64
C ARG A 543 1.30 -29.29 1.17
N ASN A 544 0.93 -28.43 0.24
CA ASN A 544 1.39 -28.55 -1.15
C ASN A 544 2.85 -28.10 -1.24
N THR A 545 3.80 -29.04 -1.29
CA THR A 545 5.25 -28.74 -1.34
C THR A 545 5.86 -28.84 -2.75
N GLN A 546 5.08 -28.77 -3.83
CA GLN A 546 5.65 -28.83 -5.19
C GLN A 546 6.11 -27.45 -5.66
N PHE A 547 7.38 -27.07 -5.39
CA PHE A 547 8.10 -25.99 -6.08
C PHE A 547 9.61 -26.24 -6.13
#